data_AF-A0A1B7JTV0-F1
#
_entry.id   AF-A0A1B7JTV0-F1
#
_cell.length_a   1.000
_cell.length_b   1.000
_cell.length_c   1.000
_cell.angle_alpha   90.00
_cell.angle_beta   90.00
_cell.angle_gamma   90.00
#
_symmetry.space_group_name_H-M   'P 1'
#
loop_
_entity.id
_entity.type
_entity.pdbx_description
1 polymer ?
#
loop_
_entity_poly.entity_id
_entity_poly.type
_entity_poly.pdbx_seq_one_letter_code
_entity_poly.pdbx_strand_id
1 'polypeptide(L)' 'MTGKELASYLGVSQQQLSRYECGICAIRLDYLMVLLHSLEEPVDSFFNRVLSNVYEYNNEIGFRYYNIFFPLSEHVN' A
#
# COMPACT_ATOMS: atom_id res chain seq x y z
N MET A 1 -0.99 -17.79 -7.05
CA MET A 1 0.32 -17.16 -6.91
C MET A 1 0.86 -17.43 -5.50
N THR A 2 2.06 -17.98 -5.38
CA THR A 2 2.78 -18.20 -4.12
C THR A 2 3.70 -17.01 -3.81
N GLY A 3 4.12 -16.85 -2.55
CA GLY A 3 5.07 -15.80 -2.19
C GLY A 3 6.42 -15.89 -2.93
N LYS A 4 6.85 -17.11 -3.31
CA LYS A 4 8.06 -17.30 -4.11
C LYS A 4 7.88 -16.82 -5.56
N GLU A 5 6.72 -17.10 -6.15
CA GLU A 5 6.37 -16.61 -7.50
C GLU A 5 6.26 -15.08 -7.53
N LEU A 6 5.60 -14.50 -6.52
CA LEU A 6 5.46 -13.05 -6.38
C LEU A 6 6.81 -12.35 -6.19
N ALA A 7 7.68 -12.89 -5.34
CA ALA A 7 9.02 -12.35 -5.13
C ALA A 7 9.85 -12.39 -6.42
N SER A 8 9.76 -13.49 -7.18
CA SER A 8 10.41 -13.62 -8.48
C SER A 8 9.90 -12.59 -9.48
N TYR A 9 8.59 -12.32 -9.50
CA TYR A 9 7.98 -11.32 -10.39
C TYR A 9 8.45 -9.89 -10.05
N LEU A 10 8.59 -9.60 -8.76
CA LEU A 10 9.07 -8.32 -8.25
C LEU A 10 10.59 -8.13 -8.37
N GLY A 11 11.35 -9.15 -8.78
CA GLY A 11 12.80 -9.10 -8.81
C GLY A 11 13.44 -9.00 -7.42
N VAL A 12 12.76 -9.50 -6.37
CA VAL A 12 13.27 -9.52 -4.99
C VAL A 12 13.36 -10.96 -4.46
N SER A 13 14.10 -11.16 -3.36
CA SER A 13 14.10 -12.46 -2.69
C SER A 13 12.80 -12.70 -1.93
N GLN A 14 12.39 -13.96 -1.77
CA GLN A 14 11.22 -14.32 -0.96
C GLN A 14 11.33 -13.82 0.49
N GLN A 15 12.54 -13.81 1.05
CA GLN A 15 12.80 -13.25 2.37
C GLN A 15 12.53 -11.74 2.40
N GLN A 16 12.92 -11.01 1.37
CA GLN A 16 12.64 -9.58 1.28
C GLN A 16 11.14 -9.30 1.17
N LEU A 17 10.41 -10.10 0.37
CA LEU A 17 8.95 -10.01 0.32
C LEU A 17 8.31 -10.26 1.69
N SER A 18 8.75 -11.29 2.42
CA SER A 18 8.27 -11.56 3.78
C SER A 18 8.55 -10.40 4.74
N ARG A 19 9.68 -9.70 4.60
CA ARG A 19 9.98 -8.51 5.40
C ARG A 19 9.03 -7.35 5.08
N TYR A 20 8.57 -7.22 3.83
CA TYR A 20 7.52 -6.26 3.47
C TYR A 20 6.19 -6.62 4.13
N GLU A 21 5.78 -7.88 4.03
CA GLU A 21 4.52 -8.38 4.63
C GLU A 21 4.48 -8.19 6.16
N CYS A 22 5.62 -8.36 6.83
CA CYS A 22 5.74 -8.17 8.28
C CYS A 22 6.05 -6.72 8.69
N GLY A 23 6.14 -5.77 7.76
CA GLY A 23 6.47 -4.37 8.06
C GLY A 23 7.87 -4.15 8.65
N ILE A 24 8.80 -5.09 8.44
CA ILE A 24 10.17 -5.03 8.98
C ILE A 24 11.03 -4.01 8.22
N CYS A 25 10.76 -3.81 6.93
CA CYS A 25 11.45 -2.81 6.11
C CYS A 25 10.49 -2.07 5.19
N ALA A 26 10.90 -0.87 4.77
CA ALA A 26 10.13 -0.08 3.81
C ALA A 26 10.11 -0.75 2.43
N ILE A 27 8.93 -0.78 1.82
CA ILE A 27 8.77 -1.06 0.39
C ILE A 27 8.94 0.24 -0.40
N ARG A 28 9.69 0.19 -1.49
CA ARG A 28 9.77 1.34 -2.40
C ARG A 28 8.46 1.47 -3.18
N LEU A 29 8.06 2.71 -3.49
CA LEU A 29 6.80 2.96 -4.18
C LEU A 29 6.73 2.27 -5.55
N ASP A 30 7.81 2.25 -6.32
CA ASP A 30 7.88 1.55 -7.61
C ASP A 30 7.62 0.05 -7.48
N TYR A 31 8.15 -0.58 -6.43
CA TYR A 31 7.89 -2.01 -6.16
C TYR A 31 6.46 -2.26 -5.73
N LEU A 32 5.89 -1.36 -4.93
CA LEU A 32 4.47 -1.43 -4.58
C LEU A 32 3.58 -1.33 -5.83
N MET A 33 3.90 -0.45 -6.77
CA MET A 33 3.11 -0.33 -8.01
C MET A 33 3.15 -1.61 -8.86
N VAL A 34 4.34 -2.22 -9.03
CA VAL A 34 4.46 -3.51 -9.73
C VAL A 34 3.71 -4.60 -8.98
N LEU A 35 3.79 -4.62 -7.65
CA LEU A 35 3.09 -5.60 -6.82
C LEU A 35 1.57 -5.52 -7.00
N LEU A 36 1.00 -4.32 -6.93
CA LEU A 36 -0.44 -4.11 -7.11
C LEU A 36 -0.89 -4.51 -8.52
N HIS A 37 -0.11 -4.15 -9.55
CA HIS A 37 -0.37 -4.59 -10.92
C HIS A 37 -0.37 -6.13 -11.05
N SER A 38 0.59 -6.81 -10.42
CA SER A 38 0.73 -8.28 -10.45
C SER A 38 -0.44 -8.99 -9.76
N LEU A 39 -1.02 -8.33 -8.76
CA LEU A 39 -2.17 -8.82 -8.00
C LEU A 39 -3.50 -8.42 -8.64
N GLU A 40 -3.48 -7.74 -9.78
CA GLU A 40 -4.66 -7.16 -10.43
C GLU A 40 -5.45 -6.24 -9.48
N GLU A 41 -4.75 -5.58 -8.55
CA GLU A 41 -5.35 -4.71 -7.54
C GLU A 41 -5.26 -3.24 -7.97
N PRO A 42 -6.40 -2.54 -8.10
CA PRO A 42 -6.39 -1.11 -8.36
C PRO A 42 -5.73 -0.32 -7.22
N VAL A 43 -4.89 0.65 -7.58
CA VAL A 43 -4.10 1.45 -6.62
C VAL A 43 -4.99 2.20 -5.64
N ASP A 44 -6.07 2.80 -6.13
CA ASP A 44 -7.08 3.51 -5.36
C ASP A 44 -7.81 2.58 -4.37
N SER A 45 -8.27 1.42 -4.84
CA SER A 45 -8.90 0.39 -4.00
C SER A 45 -7.97 -0.07 -2.88
N PHE A 46 -6.70 -0.36 -3.20
CA PHE A 46 -5.69 -0.73 -2.21
C PHE A 46 -5.55 0.33 -1.12
N PHE A 47 -5.30 1.58 -1.50
CA PHE A 47 -5.04 2.65 -0.54
C PHE A 47 -6.29 3.05 0.27
N ASN A 48 -7.48 2.97 -0.31
CA ASN A 48 -8.74 3.15 0.41
C ASN A 48 -8.86 2.14 1.55
N ARG A 49 -8.56 0.85 1.29
CA ARG A 49 -8.57 -0.19 2.33
C ARG A 49 -7.47 0.03 3.37
N VAL A 50 -6.27 0.43 2.96
CA VAL A 50 -5.19 0.79 3.90
C VAL A 50 -5.65 1.90 4.85
N LEU A 51 -6.26 2.96 4.32
CA LEU A 51 -6.74 4.08 5.12
C LEU A 51 -7.84 3.65 6.09
N SER A 52 -8.84 2.87 5.63
CA SER A 52 -9.88 2.29 6.50
C SER A 52 -9.28 1.48 7.65
N ASN A 53 -8.33 0.58 7.36
CA ASN A 53 -7.68 -0.25 8.38
C ASN A 53 -6.87 0.60 9.38
N VAL A 54 -6.19 1.64 8.89
CA VAL A 54 -5.44 2.56 9.77
C VAL A 54 -6.38 3.35 10.67
N TYR A 55 -7.55 3.78 10.19
CA TYR A 55 -8.55 4.45 11.03
C TYR A 55 -9.06 3.55 12.17
N GLU A 56 -9.31 2.28 11.89
CA GLU A 56 -9.75 1.30 12.88
C GLU A 56 -8.67 1.03 13.94
N TYR A 57 -7.39 1.02 13.54
CA TYR A 57 -6.28 0.74 14.45
C TYR A 57 -5.80 1.98 15.22
N ASN A 58 -5.71 3.13 14.54
CA ASN A 58 -5.18 4.37 15.09
C ASN A 58 -5.76 5.61 14.36
N ASN A 59 -6.78 6.20 14.99
CA ASN A 59 -7.52 7.34 14.45
C ASN A 59 -6.63 8.56 14.15
N GLU A 60 -5.62 8.84 14.98
CA GLU A 60 -4.71 9.99 14.76
C GLU A 60 -3.89 9.84 13.48
N ILE A 61 -3.40 8.63 13.19
CA ILE A 61 -2.66 8.34 11.96
C ILE A 61 -3.61 8.40 10.76
N GLY A 62 -4.82 7.85 10.89
CA GLY A 62 -5.84 7.92 9.85
C GLY A 62 -6.16 9.36 9.46
N PHE A 63 -6.40 10.22 10.45
CA PHE A 63 -6.69 11.64 10.24
C PHE A 63 -5.50 12.38 9.61
N ARG A 64 -4.26 12.09 10.03
CA ARG A 64 -3.05 12.72 9.48
C ARG A 64 -2.91 12.49 7.97
N TYR A 65 -3.27 11.31 7.48
CA TYR A 65 -3.11 10.93 6.08
C TYR A 65 -4.39 10.99 5.25
N TYR A 66 -5.53 11.30 5.86
CA TYR A 66 -6.82 11.42 5.17
C TYR A 66 -6.75 12.32 3.94
N ASN A 67 -6.14 13.50 4.10
CA ASN A 67 -6.05 14.50 3.03
C ASN A 67 -5.18 14.08 1.83
N ILE A 68 -4.36 13.02 1.96
CA ILE A 68 -3.61 12.45 0.83
C ILE A 68 -4.57 11.74 -0.14
N PHE A 69 -5.58 11.06 0.40
CA PHE A 69 -6.52 10.25 -0.39
C PHE A 69 -7.80 11.01 -0.73
N PHE A 70 -8.19 11.95 0.13
CA PHE A 70 -9.34 12.82 -0.07
C PHE A 70 -8.88 14.27 0.06
N PRO A 71 -8.30 14.85 -1.01
CA PRO A 71 -7.94 16.26 -1.01
C PRO A 71 -9.19 17.07 -0.67
N LEU A 72 -9.07 17.97 0.31
CA LEU A 72 -10.13 18.95 0.55
C LEU A 72 -10.32 19.69 -0.77
N SER A 73 -11.47 19.49 -1.42
CA SER A 73 -11.80 20.21 -2.64
C SER A 73 -11.67 21.69 -2.32
N GLU A 74 -10.73 22.39 -2.96
CA GLU A 74 -10.66 23.83 -2.86
C GLU A 74 -12.04 24.35 -3.26
N HIS A 75 -12.68 25.09 -2.36
CA HIS A 75 -13.85 25.86 -2.69
C HIS A 75 -13.47 26.79 -3.84
N VAL A 76 -13.84 26.39 -5.06
CA VAL A 76 -13.82 27.28 -6.22
C VAL A 76 -14.89 28.33 -5.93
N ASN A 77 -14.43 29.49 -5.46
CA ASN A 77 -15.23 30.72 -5.37
C ASN A 77 -15.74 31.15 -6.74
#